data_AF-A0A2E4K6J0-F1
#
_entry.id   AF-A0A2E4K6J0-F1
#
_cell.length_a   1.000
_cell.length_b   1.000
_cell.length_c   1.000
_cell.angle_alpha   90.00
_cell.angle_beta   90.00
_cell.angle_gamma   90.00
#
_symmetry.space_group_name_H-M   'P 1'
#
loop_
_entity.id
_entity.type
_entity.pdbx_description
1 polymer ?
#
loop_
_entity_poly.entity_id
_entity_poly.type
_entity_poly.pdbx_seq_one_letter_code
_entity_poly.pdbx_strand_id
1 'polypeptide(L)'
;MKIAIGGDHAGFSYKKKIIEYLNSNGITILDIGPKNETSCDYPDFSHLVAKSVQKKEVDFGVLVCGSANGVAMAANKHNNIRAAICWNSEIASLAKTHNNANIICFPARFVSLDSVLRMIEVFMKKNFEGGRHLNRIKKIDI
;
A
#
# COMPACT_ATOMS: atom_id res chain seq x y z
N MET A 1 -10.24 -0.13 -11.97
CA MET A 1 -9.46 0.15 -10.75
C MET A 1 -8.04 0.50 -11.17
N LYS A 2 -7.45 1.52 -10.55
CA LYS A 2 -6.08 1.97 -10.78
C LYS A 2 -5.33 2.05 -9.46
N ILE A 3 -4.15 1.47 -9.39
CA ILE A 3 -3.34 1.37 -8.17
C ILE A 3 -1.98 2.01 -8.40
N ALA A 4 -1.52 2.84 -7.47
CA ALA A 4 -0.12 3.28 -7.45
C ALA A 4 0.72 2.29 -6.66
N ILE A 5 1.92 1.95 -7.15
CA ILE A 5 2.83 1.06 -6.44
C ILE A 5 4.23 1.64 -6.36
N GLY A 6 4.84 1.58 -5.18
CA GLY A 6 6.19 2.06 -4.92
C GLY A 6 6.92 1.24 -3.86
N GLY A 7 8.14 1.62 -3.54
CA GLY A 7 8.96 0.90 -2.56
C GLY A 7 10.39 1.37 -2.51
N ASP A 8 11.30 0.48 -2.10
CA ASP A 8 12.74 0.64 -2.30
C ASP A 8 13.33 -0.61 -2.97
N HIS A 9 14.65 -0.62 -3.11
CA HIS A 9 15.40 -1.73 -3.68
C HIS A 9 15.11 -3.09 -2.99
N ALA A 10 14.90 -3.10 -1.67
CA ALA A 10 14.60 -4.32 -0.93
C ALA A 10 13.19 -4.88 -1.24
N GLY A 11 12.29 -4.05 -1.77
CA GLY A 11 10.96 -4.46 -2.22
C GLY A 11 10.81 -4.66 -3.73
N PHE A 12 11.87 -4.42 -4.52
CA PHE A 12 11.77 -4.35 -5.99
C PHE A 12 11.25 -5.63 -6.64
N SER A 13 11.77 -6.80 -6.25
CA SER A 13 11.36 -8.09 -6.82
C SER A 13 9.89 -8.40 -6.57
N TYR A 14 9.41 -8.10 -5.35
CA TYR A 14 7.99 -8.20 -4.98
C TYR A 14 7.14 -7.23 -5.78
N LYS A 15 7.56 -5.97 -5.88
CA LYS A 15 6.86 -4.94 -6.67
C LYS A 15 6.62 -5.41 -8.10
N LYS A 16 7.65 -5.94 -8.77
CA LYS A 16 7.55 -6.43 -10.15
C LYS A 16 6.51 -7.55 -10.27
N LYS A 17 6.51 -8.50 -9.34
CA LYS A 17 5.55 -9.62 -9.33
C LYS A 17 4.12 -9.20 -9.00
N ILE A 18 3.94 -8.22 -8.13
CA ILE A 18 2.64 -7.61 -7.86
C ILE A 18 2.10 -6.92 -9.12
N ILE A 19 2.94 -6.14 -9.82
CA ILE A 19 2.55 -5.48 -11.07
C ILE A 19 2.11 -6.51 -12.12
N GLU A 20 2.91 -7.55 -12.33
CA GLU A 20 2.61 -8.64 -13.28
C GLU A 20 1.25 -9.29 -12.97
N TYR A 21 1.04 -9.66 -11.72
CA TYR A 21 -0.21 -10.27 -11.26
C TYR A 21 -1.43 -9.34 -11.40
N LEU A 22 -1.31 -8.07 -11.00
CA LEU A 22 -2.45 -7.15 -11.06
C LEU A 22 -2.80 -6.77 -12.50
N ASN A 23 -1.80 -6.59 -13.37
CA ASN A 23 -2.03 -6.36 -14.79
C ASN A 23 -2.72 -7.54 -15.46
N SER A 24 -2.34 -8.80 -15.14
CA SER A 24 -3.00 -9.98 -15.69
C SER A 24 -4.46 -10.14 -15.23
N ASN A 25 -4.84 -9.45 -14.14
CA ASN A 25 -6.21 -9.34 -13.65
C ASN A 25 -6.93 -8.05 -14.13
N GLY A 26 -6.40 -7.37 -15.14
CA GLY A 26 -7.02 -6.19 -15.75
C GLY A 26 -6.98 -4.92 -14.90
N ILE A 27 -6.12 -4.87 -13.87
CA ILE A 27 -5.97 -3.69 -13.01
C ILE A 27 -4.87 -2.79 -13.58
N THR A 28 -5.16 -1.49 -13.73
CA THR A 28 -4.19 -0.52 -14.22
C THR A 28 -3.20 -0.14 -13.12
N ILE A 29 -1.90 -0.23 -13.39
CA ILE A 29 -0.87 0.12 -12.41
C ILE A 29 -0.14 1.41 -12.80
N LEU A 30 -0.04 2.34 -11.85
CA LEU A 30 0.90 3.45 -11.86
C LEU A 30 2.16 3.01 -11.11
N ASP A 31 3.20 2.58 -11.85
CA ASP A 31 4.48 2.21 -11.26
C ASP A 31 5.34 3.46 -10.95
N ILE A 32 5.48 3.77 -9.66
CA ILE A 32 6.23 4.91 -9.14
C ILE A 32 7.75 4.61 -9.07
N GLY A 33 8.14 3.34 -9.02
CA GLY A 33 9.52 2.91 -8.84
C GLY A 33 9.82 2.24 -7.50
N PRO A 34 11.07 1.80 -7.26
CA PRO A 34 12.24 1.96 -8.14
C PRO A 34 12.18 1.09 -9.40
N LYS A 35 12.99 1.40 -10.42
CA LYS A 35 13.02 0.65 -11.70
C LYS A 35 14.03 -0.51 -11.74
N ASN A 36 14.87 -0.62 -10.72
CA ASN A 36 15.90 -1.65 -10.59
C ASN A 36 16.18 -1.93 -9.09
N GLU A 37 17.11 -2.84 -8.83
CA GLU A 37 17.54 -3.26 -7.48
C GLU A 37 18.66 -2.37 -6.90
N THR A 38 19.02 -1.28 -7.58
CA THR A 38 20.04 -0.37 -7.08
C THR A 38 19.54 0.32 -5.82
N SER A 39 20.43 0.42 -4.82
CA SER A 39 20.14 1.09 -3.54
C SER A 39 19.51 2.47 -3.79
N CYS A 40 18.45 2.75 -3.04
CA CYS A 40 17.65 3.96 -3.16
C CYS A 40 16.85 4.19 -1.88
N ASP A 41 16.37 5.42 -1.72
CA ASP A 41 15.70 5.88 -0.51
C ASP A 41 14.18 5.73 -0.63
N TYR A 42 13.61 4.92 0.27
CA TYR A 42 12.18 4.65 0.29
C TYR A 42 11.27 5.91 0.40
N PRO A 43 11.65 7.04 1.05
CA PRO A 43 10.78 8.20 1.14
C PRO A 43 10.40 8.80 -0.21
N ASP A 44 11.33 8.78 -1.18
CA ASP A 44 11.13 9.38 -2.51
C ASP A 44 9.92 8.76 -3.20
N PHE A 45 9.83 7.43 -3.19
CA PHE A 45 8.73 6.70 -3.79
C PHE A 45 7.47 6.74 -2.91
N SER A 46 7.63 6.66 -1.59
CA SER A 46 6.51 6.67 -0.64
C SER A 46 5.71 7.97 -0.70
N HIS A 47 6.39 9.12 -0.83
CA HIS A 47 5.74 10.41 -0.99
C HIS A 47 4.99 10.55 -2.31
N LEU A 48 5.51 9.97 -3.40
CA LEU A 48 4.84 10.00 -4.70
C LEU A 48 3.57 9.13 -4.71
N VAL A 49 3.62 7.92 -4.13
CA VAL A 49 2.42 7.08 -3.95
C VAL A 49 1.39 7.77 -3.06
N ALA A 50 1.83 8.35 -1.93
CA ALA A 50 0.96 9.10 -1.03
C ALA A 50 0.26 10.26 -1.76
N LYS A 51 1.02 11.06 -2.53
CA LYS A 51 0.47 12.17 -3.31
C LYS A 51 -0.54 11.70 -4.37
N SER A 52 -0.29 10.61 -5.10
CA SER A 52 -1.24 10.12 -6.10
C SER A 52 -2.56 9.65 -5.47
N VAL A 53 -2.50 9.00 -4.30
CA VAL A 53 -3.69 8.60 -3.54
C VAL A 53 -4.43 9.84 -3.01
N GLN A 54 -3.71 10.79 -2.42
CA GLN A 54 -4.27 12.03 -1.88
C GLN A 54 -4.99 12.86 -2.96
N LYS A 55 -4.43 12.93 -4.16
CA LYS A 55 -5.01 13.60 -5.33
C LYS A 55 -6.11 12.80 -6.01
N LYS A 56 -6.41 11.58 -5.55
CA LYS A 56 -7.38 10.65 -6.15
C LYS A 56 -7.06 10.31 -7.62
N GLU A 57 -5.78 10.30 -7.99
CA GLU A 57 -5.30 9.86 -9.30
C GLU A 57 -5.33 8.32 -9.43
N VAL A 58 -5.45 7.63 -8.30
CA VAL A 58 -5.53 6.18 -8.11
C VAL A 58 -6.52 5.87 -6.99
N ASP A 59 -7.06 4.65 -6.97
CA ASP A 59 -8.02 4.18 -5.98
C ASP A 59 -7.37 3.92 -4.61
N PHE A 60 -6.16 3.35 -4.61
CA PHE A 60 -5.31 3.16 -3.43
C PHE A 60 -3.84 2.93 -3.83
N GLY A 61 -2.95 2.92 -2.84
CA GLY A 61 -1.52 2.68 -3.02
C GLY A 61 -1.03 1.36 -2.44
N VAL A 62 0.03 0.81 -3.03
CA VAL A 62 0.79 -0.33 -2.52
C VAL A 62 2.23 0.10 -2.28
N LEU A 63 2.78 -0.18 -1.12
CA LEU A 63 4.18 0.10 -0.80
C LEU A 63 4.90 -1.18 -0.35
N VAL A 64 6.12 -1.38 -0.83
CA VAL A 64 6.91 -2.56 -0.48
C VAL A 64 8.34 -2.15 -0.13
N CYS A 65 8.82 -2.53 1.04
CA CYS A 65 10.25 -2.45 1.38
C CYS A 65 10.63 -3.62 2.29
N GLY A 66 11.87 -3.63 2.80
CA GLY A 66 12.36 -4.73 3.64
C GLY A 66 11.44 -5.07 4.82
N SER A 67 11.09 -4.07 5.65
CA SER A 67 10.23 -4.24 6.83
C SER A 67 8.89 -3.47 6.76
N ALA A 68 8.62 -2.78 5.66
CA ALA A 68 7.51 -1.84 5.46
C ALA A 68 7.46 -0.61 6.40
N ASN A 69 8.27 -0.54 7.46
CA ASN A 69 8.18 0.54 8.45
C ASN A 69 8.48 1.91 7.83
N GLY A 70 9.62 2.03 7.13
CA GLY A 70 10.03 3.30 6.52
C GLY A 70 8.99 3.84 5.52
N VAL A 71 8.55 2.98 4.59
CA VAL A 71 7.55 3.38 3.58
C VAL A 71 6.23 3.81 4.21
N ALA A 72 5.76 3.09 5.23
CA ALA A 72 4.51 3.43 5.92
C ALA A 72 4.64 4.73 6.72
N MET A 73 5.75 4.93 7.44
CA MET A 73 6.02 6.16 8.18
C MET A 73 6.08 7.38 7.24
N ALA A 74 6.78 7.27 6.11
CA ALA A 74 6.89 8.35 5.13
C ALA A 74 5.56 8.67 4.45
N ALA A 75 4.75 7.66 4.11
CA ALA A 75 3.43 7.85 3.52
C ALA A 75 2.44 8.50 4.49
N ASN A 76 2.42 8.06 5.76
CA ASN A 76 1.54 8.61 6.80
C ASN A 76 1.85 10.05 7.23
N LYS A 77 2.90 10.69 6.69
CA LYS A 77 3.13 12.14 6.85
C LYS A 77 2.23 13.01 5.97
N HIS A 78 1.48 12.41 5.05
CA HIS A 78 0.60 13.13 4.15
C HIS A 78 -0.83 13.15 4.69
N ASN A 79 -1.46 14.33 4.67
CA ASN A 79 -2.83 14.49 5.15
C ASN A 79 -3.79 13.54 4.42
N ASN A 80 -4.70 12.93 5.18
CA ASN A 80 -5.69 11.95 4.72
C ASN A 80 -5.09 10.64 4.19
N ILE A 81 -3.79 10.38 4.38
CA ILE A 81 -3.17 9.09 4.09
C ILE A 81 -3.17 8.22 5.34
N ARG A 82 -3.60 6.98 5.15
CA ARG A 82 -3.62 5.91 6.15
C ARG A 82 -3.00 4.67 5.52
N ALA A 83 -1.69 4.59 5.64
CA ALA A 83 -0.85 3.50 5.20
C ALA A 83 -0.74 2.44 6.30
N ALA A 84 -1.19 1.22 6.00
CA ALA A 84 -1.22 0.11 6.95
C ALA A 84 -0.21 -0.98 6.56
N ILE A 85 0.67 -1.35 7.48
CA ILE A 85 1.56 -2.50 7.32
C ILE A 85 0.74 -3.77 7.57
N CYS A 86 0.73 -4.69 6.60
CA CYS A 86 -0.04 -5.91 6.68
C CYS A 86 0.85 -7.15 6.52
N TRP A 87 0.65 -8.15 7.38
CA TRP A 87 1.41 -9.40 7.35
C TRP A 87 0.54 -10.66 7.27
N ASN A 88 -0.79 -10.52 7.29
CA ASN A 88 -1.73 -11.57 6.97
C ASN A 88 -3.06 -10.97 6.43
N SER A 89 -3.92 -11.84 5.86
CA SER A 89 -5.20 -11.43 5.25
C SER A 89 -6.19 -10.81 6.22
N GLU A 90 -6.19 -11.22 7.49
CA GLU A 90 -7.06 -10.64 8.51
C GLU A 90 -6.69 -9.18 8.77
N ILE A 91 -5.40 -8.90 8.98
CA ILE A 91 -4.88 -7.55 9.16
C ILE A 91 -5.15 -6.69 7.91
N ALA A 92 -4.97 -7.22 6.70
CA ALA A 92 -5.31 -6.52 5.46
C ALA A 92 -6.81 -6.18 5.37
N SER A 93 -7.68 -7.12 5.76
CA SER A 93 -9.13 -6.88 5.85
C SER A 93 -9.43 -5.77 6.85
N LEU A 94 -8.92 -5.86 8.08
CA LEU A 94 -9.17 -4.89 9.14
C LEU A 94 -8.59 -3.50 8.83
N ALA A 95 -7.44 -3.43 8.15
CA ALA A 95 -6.89 -2.18 7.65
C ALA A 95 -7.90 -1.44 6.75
N LYS A 96 -8.60 -2.17 5.88
CA LYS A 96 -9.63 -1.61 5.01
C LYS A 96 -10.94 -1.33 5.75
N THR A 97 -11.48 -2.32 6.46
CA THR A 97 -12.84 -2.25 7.03
C THR A 97 -12.93 -1.33 8.25
N HIS A 98 -11.89 -1.29 9.10
CA HIS A 98 -11.89 -0.48 10.33
C HIS A 98 -11.12 0.83 10.21
N ASN A 99 -10.06 0.89 9.41
CA ASN A 99 -9.19 2.08 9.36
C ASN A 99 -9.35 2.86 8.05
N ASN A 100 -10.19 2.39 7.13
CA ASN A 100 -10.32 2.92 5.78
C ASN A 100 -8.94 3.22 5.17
N ALA A 101 -7.99 2.30 5.34
CA ALA A 101 -6.65 2.47 4.80
C ALA A 101 -6.75 2.66 3.28
N ASN A 102 -5.95 3.59 2.78
CA ASN A 102 -5.85 3.92 1.36
C ASN A 102 -4.45 3.64 0.81
N ILE A 103 -3.55 3.11 1.66
CA ILE A 103 -2.30 2.50 1.25
C ILE A 103 -2.09 1.20 2.05
N ILE A 104 -1.70 0.12 1.38
CA ILE A 104 -1.29 -1.13 2.01
C ILE A 104 0.23 -1.34 1.83
N CYS A 105 0.92 -1.66 2.92
CA CYS A 105 2.38 -1.79 2.95
C CYS A 105 2.80 -3.22 3.29
N PHE A 106 3.81 -3.74 2.58
CA PHE A 106 4.26 -5.13 2.73
C PHE A 106 5.73 -5.26 3.14
N PRO A 107 6.03 -6.02 4.21
CA PRO A 107 7.39 -6.24 4.69
C PRO A 107 8.04 -7.40 3.93
N ALA A 108 8.64 -7.13 2.77
CA ALA A 108 9.11 -8.16 1.81
C ALA A 108 10.08 -9.21 2.39
N ARG A 109 10.79 -8.90 3.48
CA ARG A 109 11.68 -9.86 4.16
C ARG A 109 10.96 -10.81 5.11
N PHE A 110 9.68 -10.59 5.39
CA PHE A 110 8.94 -11.26 6.47
C PHE A 110 7.67 -11.95 6.00
N VAL A 111 7.21 -11.71 4.77
CA VAL A 111 6.01 -12.34 4.21
C VAL A 111 6.28 -12.90 2.83
N SER A 112 5.69 -14.05 2.52
CA SER A 112 5.80 -14.64 1.18
C SER A 112 5.04 -13.85 0.13
N LEU A 113 5.51 -13.90 -1.12
CA LEU A 113 4.86 -13.26 -2.25
C LEU A 113 3.39 -13.71 -2.40
N ASP A 114 3.09 -14.99 -2.29
CA ASP A 114 1.71 -15.50 -2.37
C ASP A 114 0.80 -14.89 -1.29
N SER A 115 1.34 -14.68 -0.09
CA SER A 115 0.61 -14.03 1.00
C SER A 115 0.37 -12.55 0.70
N VAL A 116 1.35 -11.87 0.10
CA VAL A 116 1.20 -10.49 -0.38
C VAL A 116 0.08 -10.39 -1.42
N LEU A 117 0.08 -11.25 -2.44
CA LEU A 117 -0.96 -11.24 -3.47
C LEU A 117 -2.36 -11.47 -2.88
N ARG A 118 -2.51 -12.47 -2.00
CA ARG A 118 -3.78 -12.70 -1.27
C ARG A 118 -4.23 -11.51 -0.43
N MET A 119 -3.30 -10.86 0.27
CA MET A 119 -3.62 -9.67 1.07
C MET A 119 -4.10 -8.51 0.19
N ILE A 120 -3.51 -8.30 -0.99
CA ILE A 120 -3.96 -7.28 -1.95
C ILE A 120 -5.38 -7.60 -2.40
N GLU A 121 -5.68 -8.84 -2.77
CA GLU A 121 -7.04 -9.25 -3.16
C GLU A 121 -8.06 -8.98 -2.05
N VAL A 122 -7.73 -9.34 -0.81
CA VAL A 122 -8.59 -9.08 0.35
C VAL A 122 -8.80 -7.59 0.54
N PHE A 123 -7.74 -6.80 0.48
CA PHE A 123 -7.81 -5.35 0.63
C PHE A 123 -8.69 -4.70 -0.45
N MET A 124 -8.60 -5.17 -1.70
CA MET A 124 -9.42 -4.69 -2.82
C MET A 124 -10.90 -5.03 -2.68
N LYS A 125 -11.22 -6.23 -2.18
CA LYS A 125 -12.59 -6.74 -2.09
C LYS A 125 -13.39 -6.19 -0.90
N LYS A 126 -12.72 -5.59 0.09
CA LYS A 126 -13.35 -5.12 1.34
C LYS A 126 -13.77 -3.66 1.24
N ASN A 127 -14.94 -3.36 1.83
CA ASN A 127 -15.48 -2.02 1.96
C ASN A 127 -15.30 -1.50 3.39
N PHE A 128 -15.16 -0.19 3.53
CA PHE A 128 -15.10 0.46 4.84
C PHE A 128 -16.45 0.35 5.56
N GLU A 129 -16.44 -0.01 6.84
CA GLU A 129 -17.66 -0.27 7.62
C GLU A 129 -18.32 1.00 8.18
N GLY A 130 -17.60 2.12 8.26
CA GLY A 130 -18.16 3.34 8.83
C GLY A 130 -18.47 3.22 10.33
N GLY A 131 -19.61 3.78 10.76
CA GLY A 131 -20.05 3.74 12.16
C GLY A 131 -18.99 4.22 13.15
N ARG A 132 -18.72 3.42 14.20
CA ARG A 132 -17.74 3.75 15.25
C ARG A 132 -16.32 3.97 14.70
N HIS A 133 -15.99 3.38 13.55
CA HIS A 133 -14.68 3.50 12.93
C HIS A 133 -14.45 4.87 12.30
N LEU A 134 -15.49 5.46 11.70
CA LEU A 134 -15.41 6.80 11.13
C LEU A 134 -15.08 7.84 12.22
N ASN A 135 -15.67 7.70 13.41
CA ASN A 135 -15.36 8.57 14.55
C ASN A 135 -13.89 8.50 14.98
N ARG A 136 -13.24 7.34 14.82
CA ARG A 136 -11.81 7.16 15.14
C ARG A 136 -10.93 7.77 14.06
N ILE A 137 -11.28 7.58 12.79
CA ILE A 137 -10.54 8.18 11.66
C ILE A 137 -10.56 9.70 11.74
N LYS A 138 -11.71 10.31 12.07
CA LYS A 138 -11.80 11.77 12.28
C LYS A 138 -10.89 12.31 13.39
N LYS A 139 -10.37 11.45 14.27
CA LYS A 139 -9.37 11.83 15.29
C LYS A 139 -7.93 11.64 14.83
N ILE A 140 -7.71 10.93 13.72
CA ILE A 140 -6.40 10.78 13.07
C ILE A 140 -6.14 11.98 12.17
N ASP A 141 -7.16 12.38 11.40
CA ASP A 141 -7.09 13.52 10.50
C ASP A 141 -7.21 14.82 11.32
N ILE A 142 -6.09 15.29 11.89
CA ILE A 142 -5.93 16.56 12.64
C ILE A 142 -5.29 17.62 11.75
#